data_AF-A0A382L1E2-F1
#
_entry.id   AF-A0A382L1E2-F1
#
_cell.length_a   1.000
_cell.length_b   1.000
_cell.length_c   1.000
_cell.angle_alpha   90.00
_cell.angle_beta   90.00
_cell.angle_gamma   90.00
#
_symmetry.space_group_name_H-M   'P 1'
#
loop_
_entity.id
_entity.type
_entity.pdbx_description
1 polymer ?
#
loop_
_entity_poly.entity_id
_entity_poly.type
_entity_poly.pdbx_seq_one_letter_code
_entity_poly.pdbx_strand_id
1 'polypeptide(L)'
;MITQQSDINLKQSQDFKSYTFGIKDSGLAHIFNVLRNQLYSDKILAVIREYSANAIDAHAELGNESTPIKVTLPNKLNLKLKIRDFGRGLTETQIKEIYAMYGESTKRGTNKQVGQLGLGCKSAFAYGDNFV
;
A
#
# COMPACT_ATOMS: atom_id res chain seq x y z
N MET A 1 -5.36 -10.29 19.02
CA MET A 1 -6.31 -11.42 19.11
C MET A 1 -6.10 -12.27 17.87
N ILE A 2 -5.47 -13.44 18.01
CA ILE A 2 -5.26 -14.38 16.89
C ILE A 2 -6.55 -15.19 16.79
N THR A 3 -7.40 -14.89 15.82
CA THR A 3 -8.59 -15.70 15.52
C THR A 3 -8.13 -17.02 14.92
N GLN A 4 -8.37 -18.12 15.63
CA GLN A 4 -8.25 -19.45 15.04
C GLN A 4 -9.27 -19.57 13.90
N GLN A 5 -8.77 -19.90 12.72
CA GLN A 5 -9.61 -20.15 11.55
C GLN A 5 -10.32 -21.48 11.79
N SER A 6 -11.59 -21.42 12.16
CA SER A 6 -12.44 -22.59 12.27
C SER A 6 -12.82 -23.06 10.86
N ASP A 7 -12.55 -24.33 10.57
CA ASP A 7 -13.03 -24.98 9.34
C ASP A 7 -14.55 -25.16 9.42
N ILE A 8 -15.27 -24.12 9.03
CA ILE A 8 -16.72 -24.16 8.92
C ILE A 8 -17.07 -25.00 7.68
N ASN A 9 -17.28 -26.29 7.89
CA ASN A 9 -17.83 -27.18 6.86
C ASN A 9 -19.31 -26.85 6.65
N LEU A 10 -19.59 -26.00 5.67
CA LEU A 10 -20.94 -25.68 5.20
C LEU A 10 -21.55 -26.95 4.57
N LYS A 11 -22.43 -27.64 5.30
CA LYS A 11 -23.22 -28.73 4.75
C LYS A 11 -24.44 -28.15 4.03
N GLN A 12 -24.41 -28.14 2.71
CA GLN A 12 -25.58 -27.79 1.90
C GLN A 12 -26.46 -29.03 1.70
N SER A 13 -27.78 -28.86 1.92
CA SER A 13 -28.78 -29.92 1.78
C SER A 13 -29.14 -30.20 0.30
N GLN A 14 -28.81 -29.28 -0.60
CA GLN A 14 -29.08 -29.32 -2.04
C GLN A 14 -27.94 -28.67 -2.83
N ASP A 15 -27.75 -29.10 -4.07
CA ASP A 15 -26.86 -28.44 -5.03
C ASP A 15 -27.47 -27.12 -5.49
N PHE A 16 -26.97 -26.02 -4.94
CA PHE A 16 -27.29 -24.69 -5.41
C PHE A 16 -26.30 -24.28 -6.51
N LYS A 17 -26.80 -23.64 -7.58
CA LYS A 17 -25.93 -22.98 -8.56
C LYS A 17 -25.12 -21.90 -7.86
N SER A 18 -23.83 -22.10 -7.73
CA SER A 18 -22.88 -21.14 -7.20
C SER A 18 -22.24 -20.35 -8.35
N TYR A 19 -21.90 -19.09 -8.07
CA TYR A 19 -21.14 -18.25 -8.99
C TYR A 19 -19.96 -17.66 -8.24
N THR A 20 -18.80 -17.66 -8.89
CA THR A 20 -17.58 -17.05 -8.34
C THR A 20 -17.55 -15.58 -8.71
N PHE A 21 -17.24 -14.71 -7.74
CA PHE A 21 -16.94 -13.32 -8.02
C PHE A 21 -15.60 -13.22 -8.74
N GLY A 22 -15.58 -12.50 -9.85
CA GLY A 22 -14.37 -12.27 -10.64
C GLY A 22 -14.38 -10.87 -11.23
N ILE A 23 -13.20 -10.39 -11.59
CA ILE A 23 -13.02 -9.12 -12.29
C ILE A 23 -12.84 -9.47 -13.77
N LYS A 24 -13.69 -8.91 -14.63
CA LYS A 24 -13.49 -8.99 -16.09
C LYS A 24 -12.38 -8.03 -16.50
N ASP A 25 -11.62 -8.34 -17.54
CA ASP A 25 -10.54 -7.48 -18.05
C ASP A 25 -11.03 -6.06 -18.38
N SER A 26 -12.23 -5.94 -18.95
CA SER A 26 -12.86 -4.65 -19.23
C SER A 26 -13.17 -3.81 -17.97
N GLY A 27 -13.27 -4.44 -16.80
CA GLY A 27 -13.51 -3.79 -15.51
C GLY A 27 -12.23 -3.32 -14.79
N LEU A 28 -11.05 -3.77 -15.22
CA LEU A 28 -9.77 -3.43 -14.56
C LEU A 28 -9.51 -1.92 -14.55
N ALA A 29 -9.76 -1.24 -15.67
CA ALA A 29 -9.60 0.21 -15.77
C ALA A 29 -10.49 0.96 -14.76
N HIS A 30 -11.72 0.49 -14.56
CA HIS A 30 -12.64 1.07 -13.59
C HIS A 30 -12.14 0.88 -12.15
N ILE A 31 -11.64 -0.32 -11.82
CA ILE A 31 -11.08 -0.63 -10.50
C ILE A 31 -9.85 0.23 -10.21
N PHE A 32 -8.95 0.39 -11.17
CA PHE A 32 -7.80 1.27 -11.01
C PHE A 32 -8.23 2.73 -10.79
N ASN A 33 -9.27 3.19 -11.48
CA ASN A 33 -9.81 4.53 -11.25
C ASN A 33 -10.34 4.70 -9.82
N VAL A 34 -11.05 3.71 -9.28
CA VAL A 34 -11.54 3.74 -7.88
C VAL A 34 -10.36 3.77 -6.90
N LEU A 35 -9.39 2.86 -7.07
CA LEU A 35 -8.19 2.79 -6.21
C LEU A 35 -7.36 4.08 -6.26
N ARG A 36 -7.36 4.77 -7.39
CA ARG A 36 -6.64 6.04 -7.58
C ARG A 36 -7.40 7.22 -6.98
N ASN A 37 -8.67 7.37 -7.30
CA ASN A 37 -9.42 8.60 -7.06
C ASN A 37 -10.29 8.59 -5.81
N GLN A 38 -10.74 7.42 -5.36
CA GLN A 38 -11.72 7.29 -4.28
C GLN A 38 -11.12 6.70 -3.00
N LEU A 39 -9.87 6.24 -3.03
CA LEU A 39 -9.24 5.60 -1.88
C LEU A 39 -8.95 6.59 -0.73
N TYR A 40 -8.69 7.86 -1.05
CA TYR A 40 -8.33 8.88 -0.07
C TYR A 40 -9.19 10.13 -0.23
N SER A 41 -9.90 10.51 0.84
CA SER A 41 -10.66 11.76 0.89
C SER A 41 -9.73 12.99 0.88
N ASP A 42 -8.66 12.95 1.68
CA ASP A 42 -7.58 13.95 1.64
C ASP A 42 -6.36 13.34 0.96
N LYS A 43 -6.21 13.70 -0.32
CA LYS A 43 -5.18 13.17 -1.22
C LYS A 43 -3.79 13.70 -0.86
N ILE A 44 -3.68 14.94 -0.38
CA ILE A 44 -2.39 15.56 -0.03
C ILE A 44 -1.87 14.93 1.26
N LEU A 45 -2.73 14.85 2.28
CA LEU A 45 -2.40 14.22 3.55
C LEU A 45 -2.02 12.75 3.36
N ALA A 46 -2.74 12.02 2.50
CA ALA A 46 -2.45 10.63 2.21
C ALA A 46 -1.02 10.44 1.69
N VAL A 47 -0.57 11.24 0.73
CA VAL A 47 0.79 11.14 0.17
C VAL A 47 1.85 11.30 1.25
N ILE A 48 1.73 12.34 2.08
CA ILE A 48 2.70 12.61 3.15
C ILE A 48 2.68 11.48 4.18
N ARG A 49 1.48 11.02 4.58
CA ARG A 49 1.30 9.99 5.61
C ARG A 49 1.86 8.65 5.15
N GLU A 50 1.46 8.16 3.99
CA GLU A 50 1.82 6.82 3.50
C GLU A 50 3.32 6.71 3.23
N TYR A 51 3.92 7.74 2.63
CA TYR A 51 5.36 7.73 2.36
C TYR A 51 6.21 7.90 3.62
N SER A 52 5.79 8.76 4.56
CA SER A 52 6.47 8.88 5.85
C SER A 52 6.37 7.59 6.66
N ALA A 53 5.20 6.94 6.67
CA ALA A 53 5.00 5.64 7.32
C ALA A 53 5.91 4.57 6.72
N ASN A 54 5.98 4.45 5.39
CA ASN A 54 6.89 3.50 4.73
C ASN A 54 8.37 3.77 5.07
N ALA A 55 8.77 5.04 5.15
CA ALA A 55 10.13 5.43 5.51
C ALA A 55 10.47 5.04 6.96
N ILE A 56 9.54 5.26 7.90
CA ILE A 56 9.69 4.86 9.31
C ILE A 56 9.76 3.34 9.43
N ASP A 57 8.89 2.61 8.71
CA ASP A 57 8.90 1.15 8.71
C ASP A 57 10.22 0.58 8.18
N ALA A 58 10.83 1.23 7.18
CA ALA A 58 12.13 0.84 6.65
C ALA A 58 13.25 0.99 7.69
N HIS A 59 13.14 1.96 8.61
CA HIS A 59 14.06 2.08 9.75
C HIS A 59 13.79 0.99 10.80
N ALA A 60 12.52 0.73 11.11
CA ALA A 60 12.12 -0.31 12.07
C ALA A 60 12.55 -1.72 11.64
N GLU A 61 12.54 -2.02 10.33
CA GLU A 61 13.07 -3.27 9.78
C GLU A 61 14.55 -3.52 10.14
N LEU A 62 15.32 -2.45 10.36
CA LEU A 62 16.73 -2.51 10.71
C LEU A 62 16.99 -2.27 12.20
N GLY A 63 15.94 -2.11 13.03
CA GLY A 63 16.08 -1.75 14.44
C GLY A 63 16.66 -0.35 14.66
N ASN A 64 16.41 0.58 13.73
CA ASN A 64 16.91 1.95 13.76
C ASN A 64 15.78 2.98 13.98
N GLU A 65 14.82 2.68 14.85
CA GLU A 65 13.63 3.51 15.09
C GLU A 65 13.95 4.90 15.65
N SER A 66 15.12 5.07 16.26
CA SER A 66 15.57 6.35 16.82
C SER A 66 16.09 7.33 15.77
N THR A 67 16.42 6.88 14.56
CA THR A 67 16.87 7.77 13.49
C THR A 67 15.68 8.43 12.80
N PRO A 68 15.62 9.78 12.74
CA PRO A 68 14.53 10.46 12.07
C PRO A 68 14.65 10.32 10.54
N ILE A 69 13.51 10.15 9.88
CA ILE A 69 13.38 10.32 8.43
C ILE A 69 13.60 11.78 8.05
N LYS A 70 14.06 12.05 6.83
CA LYS A 70 14.18 13.43 6.32
C LYS A 70 13.05 13.75 5.37
N VAL A 71 12.27 14.76 5.70
CA VAL A 71 11.18 15.27 4.85
C VAL A 71 11.53 16.65 4.35
N THR A 72 11.51 16.83 3.03
CA THR A 72 11.62 18.14 2.37
C THR A 72 10.28 18.50 1.77
N LEU A 73 9.67 19.58 2.26
CA LEU A 73 8.40 20.05 1.75
C LEU A 73 8.59 20.90 0.48
N PRO A 74 7.62 20.86 -0.45
CA PRO A 74 7.57 21.77 -1.58
C PRO A 74 7.58 23.24 -1.14
N ASN A 75 8.25 24.08 -1.90
CA ASN A 75 8.21 25.53 -1.76
C ASN A 75 8.23 26.20 -3.14
N LYS A 76 8.14 27.53 -3.19
CA LYS A 76 8.07 28.30 -4.45
C LYS A 76 9.25 28.09 -5.40
N LEU A 77 10.42 27.71 -4.88
CA LEU A 77 11.65 27.49 -5.66
C LEU A 77 11.87 26.01 -6.00
N ASN A 78 11.25 25.09 -5.26
CA ASN A 78 11.34 23.66 -5.48
C ASN A 78 10.01 23.00 -5.12
N LEU A 79 9.25 22.59 -6.14
CA LEU A 79 7.92 22.01 -6.00
C LEU A 79 7.93 20.53 -5.58
N LYS A 80 9.12 19.93 -5.35
CA LYS A 80 9.24 18.51 -5.06
C LYS A 80 9.09 18.22 -3.57
N LEU A 81 8.17 17.32 -3.24
CA LEU A 81 8.15 16.62 -1.96
C LEU A 81 9.24 15.54 -2.01
N LYS A 82 10.10 15.49 -0.99
CA LYS A 82 11.09 14.41 -0.85
C LYS A 82 11.00 13.80 0.53
N ILE A 83 10.94 12.48 0.59
CA ILE A 83 10.97 11.71 1.83
C ILE A 83 12.13 10.73 1.72
N ARG A 84 13.06 10.81 2.67
CA ARG A 84 14.28 10.02 2.69
C ARG A 84 14.35 9.20 3.97
N ASP A 85 14.32 7.89 3.81
CA ASP A 85 14.75 6.91 4.80
C ASP A 85 16.22 6.51 4.61
N PHE A 86 16.74 5.79 5.60
CA PHE A 86 18.04 5.14 5.64
C PHE A 86 17.87 3.63 5.84
N GLY A 87 16.79 3.07 5.28
CA GLY A 87 16.55 1.64 5.26
C GLY A 87 17.37 0.93 4.18
N ARG A 88 17.14 -0.37 4.04
CA ARG A 88 17.83 -1.23 3.06
C ARG A 88 17.45 -0.99 1.60
N GLY A 89 16.39 -0.21 1.35
CA GLY A 89 15.80 -0.05 0.02
C GLY A 89 15.11 -1.30 -0.49
N LEU A 90 14.80 -1.33 -1.79
CA LEU A 90 14.18 -2.47 -2.47
C LEU A 90 15.12 -2.99 -3.56
N THR A 91 15.21 -4.31 -3.69
CA THR A 91 15.85 -4.94 -4.85
C THR A 91 14.95 -4.82 -6.08
N GLU A 92 15.51 -5.03 -7.28
CA GLU A 92 14.75 -5.02 -8.53
C GLU A 92 13.59 -6.03 -8.50
N THR A 93 13.83 -7.24 -7.99
CA THR A 93 12.80 -8.26 -7.79
C THR A 93 11.67 -7.75 -6.89
N GLN A 94 12.02 -7.14 -5.75
CA GLN A 94 11.03 -6.57 -4.84
C GLN A 94 10.24 -5.42 -5.48
N ILE A 95 10.87 -4.63 -6.35
CA ILE A 95 10.18 -3.59 -7.11
C ILE A 95 9.15 -4.23 -8.05
N LYS A 96 9.55 -5.25 -8.81
CA LYS A 96 8.69 -5.92 -9.79
C LYS A 96 7.52 -6.67 -9.14
N GLU A 97 7.80 -7.44 -8.10
CA GLU A 97 6.83 -8.40 -7.56
C GLU A 97 5.95 -7.80 -6.47
N ILE A 98 6.45 -6.81 -5.72
CA ILE A 98 5.74 -6.21 -4.59
C ILE A 98 5.35 -4.77 -4.91
N TYR A 99 6.32 -3.90 -5.21
CA TYR A 99 6.02 -2.48 -5.35
C TYR A 99 5.10 -2.19 -6.54
N ALA A 100 5.29 -2.86 -7.68
CA ALA A 100 4.48 -2.62 -8.88
C ALA A 100 3.08 -3.27 -8.82
N MET A 101 2.84 -4.21 -7.90
CA MET A 101 1.61 -4.98 -7.83
C MET A 101 0.62 -4.35 -6.84
N TYR A 102 -0.59 -4.01 -7.32
CA TYR A 102 -1.65 -3.47 -6.46
C TYR A 102 -2.14 -4.56 -5.50
N GLY A 103 -2.19 -4.24 -4.21
CA GLY A 103 -2.67 -5.18 -3.20
C GLY A 103 -1.58 -6.07 -2.62
N GLU A 104 -0.36 -6.08 -3.17
CA GLU A 104 0.74 -6.87 -2.61
C GLU A 104 1.46 -6.12 -1.48
N SER A 105 1.82 -6.86 -0.42
CA SER A 105 2.41 -6.26 0.77
C SER A 105 3.23 -7.28 1.56
N THR A 106 4.48 -6.93 1.84
CA THR A 106 5.39 -7.68 2.72
C THR A 106 5.03 -7.59 4.20
N LYS A 107 4.07 -6.73 4.56
CA LYS A 107 3.78 -6.34 5.96
C LYS A 107 2.62 -7.12 6.59
N ARG A 108 1.99 -8.05 5.86
CA ARG A 108 0.76 -8.77 6.26
C ARG A 108 0.90 -9.69 7.49
N GLY A 109 2.09 -9.82 8.06
CA GLY A 109 2.38 -10.71 9.20
C GLY A 109 3.03 -10.04 10.41
N THR A 110 3.06 -8.70 10.48
CA THR A 110 3.72 -7.99 11.59
C THR A 110 2.93 -6.77 12.07
N ASN A 111 2.92 -6.57 13.39
CA ASN A 111 2.34 -5.39 14.02
C ASN A 111 3.36 -4.26 14.23
N LYS A 112 4.61 -4.49 13.85
CA LYS A 112 5.70 -3.50 14.01
C LYS A 112 5.74 -2.46 12.89
N GLN A 113 4.94 -2.64 11.84
CA GLN A 113 4.94 -1.80 10.65
C GLN A 113 3.56 -1.20 10.41
N VAL A 114 3.53 -0.01 9.80
CA VAL A 114 2.31 0.73 9.52
C VAL A 114 1.80 0.41 8.11
N GLY A 115 0.57 -0.11 8.06
CA GLY A 115 -0.13 -0.42 6.81
C GLY A 115 0.18 -1.81 6.25
N GLN A 116 -0.83 -2.43 5.64
CA GLN A 116 -0.76 -3.84 5.21
C GLN A 116 -1.38 -4.12 3.83
N LEU A 117 -2.06 -3.13 3.25
CA LEU A 117 -2.93 -3.35 2.09
C LEU A 117 -2.21 -3.31 0.74
N GLY A 118 -0.96 -2.82 0.66
CA GLY A 118 -0.25 -2.72 -0.62
C GLY A 118 -0.75 -1.58 -1.53
N LEU A 119 -1.42 -0.57 -0.95
CA LEU A 119 -2.02 0.55 -1.69
C LEU A 119 -1.33 1.89 -1.40
N GLY A 120 -0.79 2.06 -0.19
CA GLY A 120 -0.20 3.33 0.27
C GLY A 120 1.00 3.80 -0.54
N CYS A 121 1.82 2.88 -1.08
CA CYS A 121 2.96 3.21 -1.93
C CYS A 121 2.55 3.87 -3.26
N LYS A 122 1.26 3.81 -3.62
CA LYS A 122 0.65 4.39 -4.83
C LYS A 122 -0.17 5.65 -4.54
N SER A 123 -0.15 6.15 -3.30
CA SER A 123 -0.90 7.34 -2.88
C SER A 123 -0.60 8.61 -3.71
N ALA A 124 0.60 8.77 -4.27
CA ALA A 124 0.90 9.89 -5.17
C ALA A 124 -0.02 9.96 -6.39
N PHE A 125 -0.48 8.82 -6.90
CA PHE A 125 -1.44 8.80 -8.01
C PHE A 125 -2.78 9.41 -7.65
N ALA A 126 -3.13 9.50 -6.36
CA ALA A 126 -4.33 10.19 -5.95
C ALA A 126 -4.21 11.71 -6.14
N TYR A 127 -3.00 12.26 -6.05
CA TYR A 127 -2.73 13.70 -6.13
C TYR A 127 -2.23 14.17 -7.51
N GLY A 128 -1.43 13.37 -8.22
CA GLY A 128 -0.86 13.73 -9.51
C GLY A 128 -0.77 12.56 -10.49
N ASP A 129 -0.41 12.86 -11.74
CA ASP A 129 -0.31 11.88 -12.82
C ASP A 129 0.99 11.08 -12.86
N ASN A 130 2.03 11.54 -12.13
CA ASN A 130 3.34 10.89 -12.12
C ASN A 130 4.03 11.01 -10.75
N PHE A 131 5.03 10.15 -10.50
CA PHE A 131 5.85 10.12 -9.28
C PHE A 131 7.02 11.14 -9.24
N VAL A 132 7.13 12.05 -10.22
CA VAL A 132 8.34 12.87 -10.49
C VAL A 132 8.46 14.11 -9.61
#